data_AF-A0A7Z0VM54-F1
#
_entry.id   AF-A0A7Z0VM54-F1
#
_cell.length_a   1.000
_cell.length_b   1.000
_cell.length_c   1.000
_cell.angle_alpha   90.00
_cell.angle_beta   90.00
_cell.angle_gamma   90.00
#
_symmetry.space_group_name_H-M   'P 1'
#
loop_
_entity.id
_entity.type
_entity.pdbx_description
1 polymer ?
#
loop_
_entity_poly.entity_id
_entity_poly.type
_entity_poly.pdbx_seq_one_letter_code
_entity_poly.pdbx_strand_id
1 'polypeptide(L)'
;MINEHQGYTSRSVMSLFALSLLFLSTNVNAGDVTLNVVGPDGAAVPGFRYIFQEDTTYAVDPNNPATTADGLLSLGFHASNHPPATRDVAGQAENLSGNEDTSSTTITGLPDTRYYVSVLPYSGHSISGAPIEVVPGANELTVTVQPHPIPTAQISIYLFEDNHPINGVPDLPQEANDGSVDWTQFSLFLEEPGGRYGIAGGQVIQDAFGNPLGTVYDQHCLADGSPAYLRDGAGNIVIIGGEPVLLIDHFCFDAEGNPIVLEMGDGTMHPNPDGTLTVKNIAPGKYGVVIIPPTNPDDNIGWQQTSTIEGSKVIDAWVKANEPPVFVEFGLPGPHVCRRFCKSYS
;
A
#
# COMPACT_ATOMS: atom_id res chain seq x y z
N MET A 1 40.94 -72.33 -73.77
CA MET A 1 40.15 -72.14 -75.00
C MET A 1 38.74 -71.79 -74.58
N ILE A 2 38.33 -70.54 -74.84
CA ILE A 2 37.02 -70.06 -75.33
C ILE A 2 35.81 -70.88 -74.81
N ASN A 3 34.83 -70.34 -74.06
CA ASN A 3 33.92 -69.33 -74.59
C ASN A 3 33.09 -68.62 -73.51
N GLU A 4 32.75 -67.37 -73.82
CA GLU A 4 31.79 -66.49 -73.17
C GLU A 4 30.34 -67.00 -73.32
N HIS A 5 29.43 -66.66 -72.40
CA HIS A 5 28.19 -65.91 -72.70
C HIS A 5 27.35 -65.61 -71.44
N GLN A 6 27.33 -64.32 -71.06
CA GLN A 6 26.19 -63.45 -70.79
C GLN A 6 24.88 -64.01 -70.17
N GLY A 7 24.50 -63.42 -69.02
CA GLY A 7 23.16 -62.83 -68.83
C GLY A 7 22.26 -63.46 -67.78
N TYR A 8 22.07 -62.80 -66.64
CA TYR A 8 20.84 -62.06 -66.30
C TYR A 8 20.86 -61.57 -64.84
N THR A 9 20.44 -60.33 -64.67
CA THR A 9 20.30 -59.53 -63.44
C THR A 9 19.39 -60.16 -62.38
N SER A 10 19.79 -60.13 -61.11
CA SER A 10 18.85 -60.18 -59.97
C SER A 10 18.90 -58.88 -59.16
N ARG A 11 17.74 -58.24 -59.06
CA ARG A 11 17.41 -57.18 -58.09
C ARG A 11 16.75 -57.84 -56.87
N SER A 12 16.69 -57.07 -55.78
CA SER A 12 15.93 -57.26 -54.53
C SER A 12 16.79 -57.90 -53.42
N VAL A 13 16.86 -57.41 -52.18
CA VAL A 13 15.94 -56.63 -51.33
C VAL A 13 16.81 -55.88 -50.31
N MET A 14 16.55 -54.60 -50.06
CA MET A 14 17.07 -53.91 -48.87
C MET A 14 15.93 -53.08 -48.28
N SER A 15 15.34 -53.61 -47.21
CA SER A 15 14.21 -53.02 -46.49
C SER A 15 14.65 -51.75 -45.76
N LEU A 16 14.08 -50.60 -46.14
CA LEU A 16 14.13 -49.37 -45.34
C LEU A 16 12.93 -49.36 -44.38
N PHE A 17 13.20 -49.46 -43.08
CA PHE A 17 12.24 -49.14 -42.03
C PHE A 17 12.23 -47.61 -41.85
N ALA A 18 11.15 -46.95 -42.29
CA ALA A 18 10.91 -45.54 -41.97
C ALA A 18 10.14 -45.47 -40.64
N LEU A 19 10.85 -45.13 -39.56
CA LEU A 19 10.26 -44.86 -38.25
C LEU A 19 9.76 -43.40 -38.23
N SER A 20 8.48 -43.18 -38.52
CA SER A 20 7.84 -41.87 -38.35
C SER A 20 7.60 -41.63 -36.85
N LEU A 21 8.48 -40.86 -36.20
CA LEU A 21 8.17 -40.25 -34.91
C LEU A 21 7.06 -39.21 -35.11
N LEU A 22 5.82 -39.57 -34.77
CA LEU A 22 4.81 -38.57 -34.41
C LEU A 22 5.27 -37.94 -33.08
N PHE A 23 5.80 -36.72 -33.14
CA PHE A 23 5.81 -35.84 -31.98
C PHE A 23 4.36 -35.46 -31.69
N LEU A 24 3.71 -36.17 -30.77
CA LEU A 24 2.55 -35.64 -30.05
C LEU A 24 3.09 -34.47 -29.19
N SER A 25 2.98 -33.25 -29.70
CA SER A 25 3.05 -32.07 -28.84
C SER A 25 1.84 -32.14 -27.92
N THR A 26 2.06 -32.59 -26.68
CA THR A 26 1.11 -32.34 -25.61
C THR A 26 0.99 -30.82 -25.49
N ASN A 27 -0.13 -30.26 -25.93
CA ASN A 27 -0.44 -28.87 -25.60
C ASN A 27 -0.40 -28.79 -24.08
N VAL A 28 0.56 -28.05 -23.56
CA VAL A 28 0.52 -27.54 -22.20
C VAL A 28 -0.85 -26.89 -22.04
N ASN A 29 -1.55 -27.27 -20.99
CA ASN A 29 -2.89 -26.79 -20.68
C ASN A 29 -2.82 -25.27 -20.49
N ALA A 30 -3.14 -24.53 -21.54
CA ALA A 30 -2.91 -23.10 -21.59
C ALA A 30 -4.18 -22.37 -21.11
N GLY A 31 -3.99 -21.41 -20.21
CA GLY A 31 -5.05 -20.52 -19.74
C GLY A 31 -5.05 -19.21 -20.52
N ASP A 32 -6.22 -18.63 -20.70
CA ASP A 32 -6.40 -17.28 -21.21
C ASP A 32 -6.83 -16.37 -20.05
N VAL A 33 -6.26 -15.18 -19.95
CA VAL A 33 -6.59 -14.19 -18.92
C VAL A 33 -7.19 -12.96 -19.57
N THR A 34 -8.42 -12.63 -19.21
CA THR A 34 -9.01 -11.31 -19.50
C THR A 34 -8.64 -10.35 -18.39
N LEU A 35 -7.77 -9.38 -18.70
CA LEU A 35 -7.34 -8.34 -17.77
C LEU A 35 -8.20 -7.09 -17.97
N ASN A 36 -8.95 -6.71 -16.94
CA ASN A 36 -9.76 -5.50 -16.88
C ASN A 36 -9.10 -4.45 -15.98
N VAL A 37 -9.09 -3.19 -16.39
CA VAL A 37 -8.55 -2.09 -15.60
C VAL A 37 -9.66 -1.09 -15.26
N VAL A 38 -9.84 -0.84 -13.97
CA VAL A 38 -10.94 -0.01 -13.45
C VAL A 38 -10.46 0.98 -12.39
N GLY A 39 -11.22 2.06 -12.21
CA GLY A 39 -11.10 2.99 -11.09
C GLY A 39 -11.73 2.42 -9.81
N PRO A 40 -11.59 3.13 -8.67
CA PRO A 40 -12.15 2.70 -7.39
C PRO A 40 -13.69 2.65 -7.37
N ASP A 41 -14.35 3.38 -8.27
CA ASP A 41 -15.79 3.39 -8.49
C ASP A 41 -16.27 2.30 -9.48
N GLY A 42 -15.34 1.48 -10.00
CA GLY A 42 -15.61 0.47 -11.02
C GLY A 42 -15.68 1.03 -12.45
N ALA A 43 -15.44 2.33 -12.67
CA ALA A 43 -15.39 2.90 -14.00
C ALA A 43 -14.19 2.35 -14.78
N ALA A 44 -14.40 2.04 -16.06
CA ALA A 44 -13.34 1.52 -16.93
C ALA A 44 -12.23 2.57 -17.17
N VAL A 45 -10.97 2.15 -17.04
CA VAL A 45 -9.80 3.01 -17.29
C VAL A 45 -9.10 2.55 -18.56
N PRO A 46 -9.26 3.26 -19.69
CA PRO A 46 -8.61 2.90 -20.95
C PRO A 46 -7.13 3.32 -20.97
N GLY A 47 -6.31 2.60 -21.74
CA GLY A 47 -4.94 3.00 -22.03
C GLY A 47 -3.97 2.65 -20.89
N PHE A 48 -3.33 1.49 -20.97
CA PHE A 48 -2.42 1.02 -19.94
C PHE A 48 -1.30 0.13 -20.47
N ARG A 49 -0.23 0.00 -19.68
CA ARG A 49 0.84 -0.99 -19.82
C ARG A 49 0.66 -2.06 -18.75
N TYR A 50 1.02 -3.30 -19.06
CA TYR A 50 0.99 -4.39 -18.10
C TYR A 50 2.23 -5.26 -18.18
N ILE A 51 2.55 -5.93 -17.07
CA ILE A 51 3.58 -6.96 -16.98
C ILE A 51 3.14 -8.05 -16.00
N PHE A 52 3.31 -9.30 -16.40
CA PHE A 52 3.14 -10.47 -15.54
C PHE A 52 4.50 -10.86 -14.97
N GLN A 53 4.54 -11.16 -13.67
CA GLN A 53 5.67 -11.75 -12.99
C GLN A 53 5.24 -13.09 -12.39
N GLU A 54 6.10 -14.08 -12.44
CA GLU A 54 5.82 -15.39 -11.84
C GLU A 54 5.71 -15.28 -10.32
N ASP A 55 4.62 -15.81 -9.76
CA ASP A 55 4.44 -15.90 -8.32
C ASP A 55 5.07 -17.20 -7.78
N THR A 56 6.34 -17.07 -7.43
CA THR A 56 7.17 -18.07 -6.76
C THR A 56 7.06 -18.02 -5.23
N THR A 57 6.05 -17.31 -4.68
CA THR A 57 5.77 -17.35 -3.24
C THR A 57 5.36 -18.74 -2.80
N TYR A 58 5.41 -19.00 -1.50
CA TYR A 58 4.98 -20.29 -0.98
C TYR A 58 3.46 -20.38 -0.92
N ALA A 59 2.83 -21.24 -1.74
CA ALA A 59 1.39 -21.49 -1.69
C ALA A 59 1.06 -22.49 -0.57
N VAL A 60 0.38 -22.04 0.49
CA VAL A 60 -0.14 -22.95 1.52
C VAL A 60 -1.61 -23.24 1.22
N ASP A 61 -1.95 -24.51 1.01
CA ASP A 61 -3.35 -24.98 1.04
C ASP A 61 -3.67 -25.50 2.44
N PRO A 62 -4.50 -24.80 3.23
CA PRO A 62 -4.87 -25.24 4.57
C PRO A 62 -5.68 -26.55 4.57
N ASN A 63 -6.39 -26.87 3.48
CA ASN A 63 -7.19 -28.08 3.37
C ASN A 63 -6.36 -29.31 2.99
N ASN A 64 -5.18 -29.08 2.42
CA ASN A 64 -4.23 -30.12 2.05
C ASN A 64 -2.81 -29.74 2.49
N PRO A 65 -2.56 -29.68 3.82
CA PRO A 65 -1.28 -29.28 4.34
C PRO A 65 -0.21 -30.28 3.93
N ALA A 66 0.95 -29.78 3.49
CA ALA A 66 2.01 -30.66 3.04
C ALA A 66 2.60 -31.47 4.19
N THR A 67 3.11 -32.65 3.85
CA THR A 67 3.65 -33.63 4.82
C THR A 67 5.17 -33.77 4.76
N THR A 68 5.83 -33.05 3.85
CA THR A 68 7.29 -33.04 3.67
C THR A 68 7.88 -31.72 4.18
N ALA A 69 9.15 -31.74 4.59
CA ALA A 69 9.83 -30.53 5.07
C ALA A 69 9.82 -29.38 4.03
N ASP A 70 10.07 -29.70 2.76
CA ASP A 70 10.00 -28.72 1.66
C ASP A 70 8.57 -28.23 1.38
N GLY A 71 7.58 -28.97 1.89
CA GLY A 71 6.14 -28.71 1.84
C GLY A 71 5.61 -27.79 2.96
N LEU A 72 6.38 -27.60 4.03
CA LEU A 72 5.93 -26.86 5.20
C LEU A 72 6.41 -25.41 5.14
N LEU A 73 5.50 -24.44 5.25
CA LEU A 73 5.82 -23.00 5.27
C LEU A 73 6.87 -22.65 6.34
N SER A 74 6.91 -23.39 7.46
CA SER A 74 7.87 -23.15 8.54
C SER A 74 9.30 -23.60 8.22
N LEU A 75 9.49 -24.45 7.19
CA LEU A 75 10.78 -25.06 6.82
C LEU A 75 11.19 -24.75 5.37
N GLY A 76 10.24 -24.41 4.50
CA GLY A 76 10.45 -23.99 3.13
C GLY A 76 10.55 -22.47 3.01
N PHE A 77 11.59 -21.98 2.32
CA PHE A 77 11.71 -20.57 1.98
C PHE A 77 11.02 -20.30 0.64
N HIS A 78 10.39 -19.12 0.50
CA HIS A 78 9.98 -18.60 -0.79
C HIS A 78 11.23 -18.34 -1.65
N ALA A 79 11.09 -18.40 -2.97
CA ALA A 79 12.18 -18.00 -3.85
C ALA A 79 12.53 -16.52 -3.62
N SER A 80 13.80 -16.17 -3.76
CA SER A 80 14.27 -14.80 -3.55
C SER A 80 13.92 -13.84 -4.71
N ASN A 81 13.30 -14.34 -5.78
CA ASN A 81 12.97 -13.56 -6.96
C ASN A 81 11.65 -14.01 -7.61
N HIS A 82 11.01 -13.03 -8.26
CA HIS A 82 9.84 -13.18 -9.12
C HIS A 82 10.23 -12.74 -10.54
N PRO A 83 10.66 -13.66 -11.42
CA PRO A 83 11.08 -13.27 -12.76
C PRO A 83 9.87 -12.73 -13.57
N PRO A 84 10.11 -11.80 -14.51
CA PRO A 84 9.13 -11.50 -15.55
C PRO A 84 8.69 -12.81 -16.23
N ALA A 85 7.38 -12.98 -16.33
CA ALA A 85 6.83 -14.22 -16.86
C ALA A 85 7.00 -14.29 -18.37
N THR A 86 7.16 -15.52 -18.88
CA THR A 86 7.20 -15.80 -20.31
C THR A 86 6.22 -16.91 -20.67
N ARG A 87 5.79 -16.94 -21.94
CA ARG A 87 5.11 -18.09 -22.55
C ARG A 87 5.93 -18.63 -23.71
N ASP A 88 5.79 -19.92 -24.01
CA ASP A 88 6.37 -20.50 -25.22
C ASP A 88 5.41 -20.32 -26.39
N VAL A 89 5.84 -19.60 -27.42
CA VAL A 89 5.14 -19.47 -28.70
C VAL A 89 6.03 -20.06 -29.79
N ALA A 90 5.66 -21.26 -30.26
CA ALA A 90 6.34 -21.97 -31.34
C ALA A 90 7.85 -22.23 -31.08
N GLY A 91 8.21 -22.53 -29.83
CA GLY A 91 9.58 -22.83 -29.41
C GLY A 91 10.41 -21.58 -29.12
N GLN A 92 9.77 -20.43 -28.88
CA GLN A 92 10.40 -19.16 -28.53
C GLN A 92 9.73 -18.58 -27.28
N ALA A 93 10.55 -18.15 -26.33
CA ALA A 93 10.06 -17.48 -25.12
C ALA A 93 9.61 -16.05 -25.46
N GLU A 94 8.34 -15.77 -25.22
CA GLU A 94 7.73 -14.44 -25.35
C GLU A 94 7.43 -13.87 -23.96
N ASN A 95 7.81 -12.62 -23.71
CA ASN A 95 7.50 -11.96 -22.45
C ASN A 95 6.00 -11.70 -22.32
N LEU A 96 5.45 -11.94 -21.13
CA LEU A 96 4.06 -11.61 -20.80
C LEU A 96 3.96 -10.14 -20.33
N SER A 97 4.18 -9.24 -21.26
CA SER A 97 4.00 -7.80 -21.07
C SER A 97 3.47 -7.15 -22.33
N GLY A 98 2.88 -5.97 -22.19
CA GLY A 98 2.29 -5.27 -23.32
C GLY A 98 1.66 -3.95 -22.94
N ASN A 99 0.93 -3.40 -23.91
CA ASN A 99 0.13 -2.20 -23.74
C ASN A 99 -1.17 -2.33 -24.51
N GLU A 100 -2.21 -1.69 -24.00
CA GLU A 100 -3.57 -1.75 -24.53
C GLU A 100 -4.18 -0.35 -24.49
N ASP A 101 -4.85 0.06 -25.56
CA ASP A 101 -5.46 1.40 -25.66
C ASP A 101 -6.90 1.41 -25.13
N THR A 102 -7.54 0.24 -25.05
CA THR A 102 -8.84 0.06 -24.39
C THR A 102 -8.66 -0.20 -22.88
N SER A 103 -9.75 -0.52 -22.17
CA SER A 103 -9.74 -0.80 -20.72
C SER A 103 -9.62 -2.29 -20.39
N SER A 104 -9.48 -3.15 -21.40
CA SER A 104 -9.39 -4.59 -21.21
C SER A 104 -8.61 -5.25 -22.33
N THR A 105 -7.86 -6.31 -22.01
CA THR A 105 -7.14 -7.10 -23.02
C THR A 105 -7.14 -8.58 -22.63
N THR A 106 -7.10 -9.46 -23.63
CA THR A 106 -7.03 -10.91 -23.40
C THR A 106 -5.63 -11.41 -23.72
N ILE A 107 -4.96 -11.94 -22.72
CA ILE A 107 -3.65 -12.57 -22.86
C ILE A 107 -3.90 -14.08 -22.97
N THR A 108 -3.54 -14.66 -24.10
CA THR A 108 -3.79 -16.07 -24.37
C THR A 108 -2.58 -16.95 -24.12
N GLY A 109 -2.82 -18.22 -23.85
CA GLY A 109 -1.77 -19.24 -23.85
C GLY A 109 -0.79 -19.17 -22.68
N LEU A 110 -1.26 -18.74 -21.51
CA LEU A 110 -0.46 -18.69 -20.29
C LEU A 110 -0.30 -20.09 -19.69
N PRO A 111 0.88 -20.44 -19.17
CA PRO A 111 1.07 -21.60 -18.31
C PRO A 111 0.11 -21.62 -17.09
N ASP A 112 -0.27 -22.83 -16.68
CA ASP A 112 -1.01 -23.11 -15.45
C ASP A 112 -0.10 -22.89 -14.23
N THR A 113 -0.13 -21.67 -13.69
CA THR A 113 0.67 -21.22 -12.54
C THR A 113 0.11 -19.90 -11.99
N ARG A 114 0.75 -19.38 -10.94
CA ARG A 114 0.38 -18.11 -10.33
C ARG A 114 1.24 -16.95 -10.85
N TYR A 115 0.64 -15.78 -10.94
CA TYR A 115 1.27 -14.55 -11.37
C TYR A 115 0.90 -13.38 -10.46
N TYR A 116 1.80 -12.41 -10.38
CA TYR A 116 1.48 -11.03 -10.01
C TYR A 116 1.49 -10.16 -11.26
N VAL A 117 0.38 -9.46 -11.51
CA VAL A 117 0.23 -8.58 -12.66
C VAL A 117 0.30 -7.14 -12.19
N SER A 118 1.22 -6.37 -12.75
CA SER A 118 1.32 -4.93 -12.52
C SER A 118 0.75 -4.18 -13.73
N VAL A 119 -0.04 -3.15 -13.48
CA VAL A 119 -0.67 -2.29 -14.48
C VAL A 119 -0.29 -0.83 -14.22
N LEU A 120 0.19 -0.17 -15.26
CA LEU A 120 0.47 1.26 -15.28
C LEU A 120 -0.39 1.94 -16.36
N PRO A 121 -1.45 2.65 -15.99
CA PRO A 121 -2.22 3.49 -16.91
C PRO A 121 -1.32 4.55 -17.57
N TYR A 122 -1.63 4.94 -18.81
CA TYR A 122 -0.84 5.93 -19.53
C TYR A 122 -0.86 7.31 -18.87
N SER A 123 -1.95 7.66 -18.19
CA SER A 123 -2.12 8.94 -17.51
C SER A 123 -3.25 8.90 -16.48
N GLY A 124 -3.29 9.92 -15.61
CA GLY A 124 -4.43 10.19 -14.73
C GLY A 124 -4.61 9.24 -13.54
N HIS A 125 -3.85 8.13 -13.48
CA HIS A 125 -3.95 7.13 -12.42
C HIS A 125 -2.57 6.59 -12.03
N SER A 126 -2.46 6.10 -10.79
CA SER A 126 -1.25 5.45 -10.28
C SER A 126 -1.06 4.05 -10.86
N ILE A 127 0.15 3.52 -10.72
CA ILE A 127 0.41 2.09 -10.90
C ILE A 127 -0.38 1.27 -9.85
N SER A 128 -0.83 0.08 -10.23
CA SER A 128 -1.47 -0.90 -9.35
C SER A 128 -1.16 -2.32 -9.81
N GLY A 129 -1.70 -3.33 -9.13
CA GLY A 129 -1.54 -4.73 -9.51
C GLY A 129 -2.42 -5.68 -8.71
N ALA A 130 -2.50 -6.93 -9.17
CA ALA A 130 -3.26 -7.99 -8.50
C ALA A 130 -2.64 -9.37 -8.77
N PRO A 131 -2.75 -10.32 -7.82
CA PRO A 131 -2.39 -11.71 -8.06
C PRO A 131 -3.46 -12.43 -8.90
N ILE A 132 -3.05 -13.45 -9.65
CA ILE A 132 -3.95 -14.39 -10.33
C ILE A 132 -3.34 -15.79 -10.33
N GLU A 133 -4.14 -16.80 -10.02
CA GLU A 133 -3.86 -18.20 -10.34
C GLU A 133 -4.52 -18.51 -11.69
N VAL A 134 -3.71 -18.87 -12.68
CA VAL A 134 -4.19 -19.20 -14.02
C VAL A 134 -4.42 -20.69 -14.09
N VAL A 135 -5.66 -21.08 -14.38
CA VAL A 135 -6.03 -22.48 -14.65
C VAL A 135 -6.38 -22.65 -16.14
N PRO A 136 -6.46 -23.89 -16.66
CA PRO A 136 -6.76 -24.12 -18.07
C PRO A 136 -8.15 -23.58 -18.46
N GLY A 137 -8.22 -22.86 -19.59
CA GLY A 137 -9.43 -22.19 -20.05
C GLY A 137 -9.46 -20.69 -19.74
N ALA A 138 -10.67 -20.13 -19.61
CA ALA A 138 -10.86 -18.69 -19.43
C ALA A 138 -10.76 -18.28 -17.95
N ASN A 139 -9.92 -17.27 -17.68
CA ASN A 139 -9.71 -16.65 -16.39
C ASN A 139 -9.99 -15.14 -16.51
N GLU A 140 -10.32 -14.50 -15.39
CA GLU A 140 -10.60 -13.06 -15.33
C GLU A 140 -9.80 -12.42 -14.20
N LEU A 141 -9.17 -11.28 -14.51
CA LEU A 141 -8.44 -10.46 -13.54
C LEU A 141 -8.90 -9.02 -13.66
N THR A 142 -9.33 -8.42 -12.55
CA THR A 142 -9.61 -6.98 -12.49
C THR A 142 -8.56 -6.28 -11.63
N VAL A 143 -7.91 -5.27 -12.18
CA VAL A 143 -6.94 -4.42 -11.48
C VAL A 143 -7.54 -3.04 -11.26
N THR A 144 -7.68 -2.67 -9.99
CA THR A 144 -8.15 -1.34 -9.59
C THR A 144 -6.99 -0.37 -9.48
N VAL A 145 -7.02 0.72 -10.24
CA VAL A 145 -6.02 1.81 -10.21
C VAL A 145 -6.58 3.05 -9.51
N GLN A 146 -5.73 3.84 -8.86
CA GLN A 146 -6.17 5.03 -8.11
C GLN A 146 -5.98 6.31 -8.93
N PRO A 147 -6.97 7.21 -9.00
CA PRO A 147 -6.84 8.45 -9.77
C PRO A 147 -5.84 9.41 -9.13
N HIS A 148 -5.21 10.24 -9.96
CA HIS A 148 -4.38 11.36 -9.52
C HIS A 148 -5.20 12.66 -9.40
N PRO A 149 -4.83 13.58 -8.49
CA PRO A 149 -3.77 13.45 -7.48
C PRO A 149 -4.15 12.44 -6.37
N ILE A 150 -3.15 11.75 -5.82
CA ILE A 150 -3.38 10.84 -4.69
C ILE A 150 -3.69 11.69 -3.46
N PRO A 151 -4.82 11.48 -2.76
CA PRO A 151 -5.12 12.23 -1.55
C PRO A 151 -4.03 12.04 -0.49
N THR A 152 -3.80 13.08 0.29
CA THR A 152 -2.91 12.99 1.46
C THR A 152 -3.49 12.08 2.53
N ALA A 153 -2.63 11.71 3.47
CA ALA A 153 -2.95 10.95 4.66
C ALA A 153 -2.70 11.79 5.92
N GLN A 154 -3.04 11.24 7.08
CA GLN A 154 -2.86 11.88 8.38
C GLN A 154 -2.67 10.85 9.48
N ILE A 155 -1.99 11.24 10.56
CA ILE A 155 -1.76 10.42 11.77
C ILE A 155 -2.36 11.17 12.95
N SER A 156 -3.30 10.55 13.64
CA SER A 156 -3.78 11.03 14.95
C SER A 156 -3.03 10.34 16.08
N ILE A 157 -2.62 11.13 17.06
CA ILE A 157 -1.79 10.72 18.18
C ILE A 157 -2.49 11.18 19.46
N TYR A 158 -2.47 10.32 20.48
CA TYR A 158 -2.93 10.66 21.83
C TYR A 158 -1.86 10.31 22.86
N LEU A 159 -1.47 11.31 23.63
CA LEU A 159 -0.57 11.20 24.77
C LEU A 159 -1.37 11.10 26.05
N PHE A 160 -0.93 10.26 26.98
CA PHE A 160 -1.56 10.17 28.30
C PHE A 160 -0.58 9.71 29.36
N GLU A 161 -0.93 10.01 30.61
CA GLU A 161 -0.18 9.55 31.77
C GLU A 161 -0.58 8.11 32.10
N ASP A 162 0.40 7.21 32.08
CA ASP A 162 0.21 5.78 32.33
C ASP A 162 0.46 5.49 33.81
N ASN A 163 -0.64 5.41 34.57
CA ASN A 163 -0.65 5.19 36.01
C ASN A 163 -1.39 3.88 36.38
N HIS A 164 -1.71 3.05 35.39
CA HIS A 164 -2.46 1.79 35.51
C HIS A 164 -1.70 0.61 34.88
N PRO A 165 -2.21 -0.64 34.99
CA PRO A 165 -1.55 -1.79 34.38
C PRO A 165 -1.41 -1.68 32.84
N ILE A 166 -0.21 -1.92 32.35
CA ILE A 166 0.17 -1.68 30.96
C ILE A 166 -0.55 -2.64 29.98
N ASN A 167 -1.35 -2.11 29.04
CA ASN A 167 -2.18 -2.93 28.14
C ASN A 167 -2.24 -2.49 26.65
N GLY A 168 -1.51 -1.45 26.27
CA GLY A 168 -1.43 -0.91 24.90
C GLY A 168 -2.26 0.35 24.66
N VAL A 169 -3.20 0.67 25.54
CA VAL A 169 -4.27 1.66 25.31
C VAL A 169 -4.49 2.51 26.57
N PRO A 170 -5.15 3.68 26.46
CA PRO A 170 -5.57 4.43 27.65
C PRO A 170 -6.76 3.76 28.33
N ASP A 171 -6.68 3.57 29.64
CA ASP A 171 -7.78 3.08 30.47
C ASP A 171 -8.79 4.22 30.72
N LEU A 172 -9.63 4.52 29.73
CA LEU A 172 -10.65 5.59 29.85
C LEU A 172 -11.86 5.15 30.68
N PRO A 173 -12.42 6.03 31.54
CA PRO A 173 -12.06 7.44 31.73
C PRO A 173 -10.90 7.71 32.72
N GLN A 174 -10.34 6.69 33.37
CA GLN A 174 -9.36 6.84 34.46
C GLN A 174 -8.05 7.49 34.02
N GLU A 175 -7.63 7.29 32.77
CA GLU A 175 -6.44 7.88 32.15
C GLU A 175 -6.79 8.96 31.11
N ALA A 176 -7.95 9.60 31.28
CA ALA A 176 -8.27 10.81 30.54
C ALA A 176 -7.36 11.95 30.99
N ASN A 177 -6.88 12.75 30.04
CA ASN A 177 -6.11 13.95 30.37
C ASN A 177 -7.03 14.99 31.05
N ASP A 178 -6.84 15.20 32.34
CA ASP A 178 -7.61 16.12 33.18
C ASP A 178 -6.98 17.53 33.27
N GLY A 179 -5.91 17.77 32.50
CA GLY A 179 -5.13 19.01 32.50
C GLY A 179 -4.04 19.08 33.57
N SER A 180 -3.81 18.01 34.34
CA SER A 180 -2.70 17.92 35.30
C SER A 180 -1.32 17.91 34.63
N VAL A 181 -1.26 17.53 33.35
CA VAL A 181 -0.06 17.49 32.53
C VAL A 181 -0.14 18.53 31.42
N ASP A 182 0.90 19.36 31.29
CA ASP A 182 1.08 20.23 30.15
C ASP A 182 1.74 19.45 28.99
N TRP A 183 0.90 18.86 28.14
CA TRP A 183 1.35 18.08 26.98
C TRP A 183 1.99 18.93 25.89
N THR A 184 1.78 20.25 25.89
CA THR A 184 2.32 21.15 24.86
C THR A 184 3.85 21.25 24.88
N GLN A 185 4.46 20.85 26.00
CA GLN A 185 5.92 20.82 26.17
C GLN A 185 6.59 19.60 25.51
N PHE A 186 5.81 18.62 25.04
CA PHE A 186 6.32 17.48 24.31
C PHE A 186 6.50 17.83 22.84
N SER A 187 7.44 17.15 22.17
CA SER A 187 7.73 17.35 20.75
C SER A 187 7.59 16.04 19.98
N LEU A 188 7.03 16.11 18.77
CA LEU A 188 6.96 14.99 17.85
C LEU A 188 8.08 15.07 16.82
N PHE A 189 8.82 13.97 16.69
CA PHE A 189 9.66 13.67 15.53
C PHE A 189 8.98 12.56 14.72
N LEU A 190 8.71 12.86 13.45
CA LEU A 190 8.18 11.91 12.50
C LEU A 190 9.33 11.39 11.64
N GLU A 191 9.44 10.09 11.49
CA GLU A 191 10.46 9.43 10.67
C GLU A 191 9.79 8.68 9.53
N GLU A 192 10.44 8.63 8.37
CA GLU A 192 9.97 7.80 7.26
C GLU A 192 10.99 6.68 6.99
N PRO A 193 10.79 5.49 7.55
CA PRO A 193 11.78 4.42 7.51
C PRO A 193 12.11 3.93 6.09
N GLY A 194 11.21 4.15 5.12
CA GLY A 194 11.38 3.77 3.72
C GLY A 194 12.12 4.78 2.84
N GLY A 195 12.28 6.02 3.27
CA GLY A 195 12.90 7.10 2.49
C GLY A 195 12.26 7.45 1.15
N ARG A 196 11.00 7.09 0.94
CA ARG A 196 10.31 7.31 -0.33
C ARG A 196 9.88 8.76 -0.55
N TYR A 197 9.63 9.50 0.53
CA TYR A 197 9.13 10.88 0.54
C TYR A 197 9.98 11.83 1.41
N GLY A 198 11.08 11.34 2.00
CA GLY A 198 12.09 12.12 2.72
C GLY A 198 13.51 11.54 2.57
N ILE A 199 14.37 11.74 3.57
CA ILE A 199 15.65 11.01 3.68
C ILE A 199 15.33 9.59 4.17
N ALA A 200 15.88 8.55 3.53
CA ALA A 200 15.75 7.18 4.01
C ALA A 200 16.20 7.02 5.47
N GLY A 201 15.25 6.70 6.35
CA GLY A 201 15.48 6.61 7.79
C GLY A 201 15.73 7.96 8.46
N GLY A 202 15.30 9.07 7.84
CA GLY A 202 15.45 10.42 8.36
C GLY A 202 14.13 11.03 8.84
N GLN A 203 14.25 12.15 9.55
CA GLN A 203 13.13 12.93 10.03
C GLN A 203 12.39 13.60 8.86
N VAL A 204 11.06 13.49 8.88
CA VAL A 204 10.13 14.24 8.05
C VAL A 204 9.91 15.59 8.71
N ILE A 205 10.26 16.66 7.98
CA ILE A 205 10.12 18.06 8.45
C ILE A 205 9.16 18.86 7.59
N GLN A 206 8.69 18.30 6.48
CA GLN A 206 7.76 18.91 5.53
C GLN A 206 6.61 17.95 5.22
N ASP A 207 5.48 18.51 4.83
CA ASP A 207 4.33 17.76 4.35
C ASP A 207 4.41 17.48 2.83
N ALA A 208 3.39 16.81 2.28
CA ALA A 208 3.33 16.42 0.87
C ALA A 208 3.25 17.60 -0.11
N PHE A 209 2.98 18.82 0.38
CA PHE A 209 2.96 20.05 -0.40
C PHE A 209 4.29 20.83 -0.31
N GLY A 210 5.26 20.32 0.46
CA GLY A 210 6.59 20.93 0.64
C GLY A 210 6.61 22.03 1.70
N ASN A 211 5.54 22.23 2.45
CA ASN A 211 5.50 23.18 3.56
C ASN A 211 6.02 22.48 4.84
N PRO A 212 6.67 23.21 5.78
CA PRO A 212 7.10 22.63 7.04
C PRO A 212 5.94 21.99 7.82
N LEU A 213 6.20 20.92 8.56
CA LEU A 213 5.22 20.41 9.52
C LEU A 213 4.86 21.51 10.53
N GLY A 214 3.61 21.50 10.99
CA GLY A 214 3.03 22.55 11.84
C GLY A 214 2.35 23.68 11.05
N THR A 215 2.42 23.65 9.71
CA THR A 215 1.73 24.62 8.86
C THR A 215 0.21 24.55 9.06
N VAL A 216 -0.39 25.70 9.34
CA VAL A 216 -1.84 25.88 9.48
C VAL A 216 -2.40 26.30 8.14
N TYR A 217 -3.34 25.51 7.63
CA TYR A 217 -4.00 25.73 6.35
C TYR A 217 -5.43 26.23 6.53
N ASP A 218 -5.95 26.92 5.51
CA ASP A 218 -7.37 27.25 5.48
C ASP A 218 -8.18 25.99 5.16
N GLN A 219 -9.04 25.62 6.11
CA GLN A 219 -9.82 24.38 6.10
C GLN A 219 -11.33 24.61 5.89
N HIS A 220 -11.69 25.79 5.38
CA HIS A 220 -13.08 26.24 5.31
C HIS A 220 -13.64 26.31 3.88
N CYS A 221 -13.04 25.64 2.89
CA CYS A 221 -13.54 25.67 1.51
C CYS A 221 -13.78 24.27 0.95
N LEU A 222 -14.88 24.09 0.23
CA LEU A 222 -15.15 22.91 -0.57
C LEU A 222 -14.16 22.79 -1.74
N ALA A 223 -14.16 21.64 -2.40
CA ALA A 223 -13.31 21.37 -3.57
C ALA A 223 -13.53 22.35 -4.75
N ASP A 224 -14.65 23.07 -4.79
CA ASP A 224 -14.94 24.11 -5.79
C ASP A 224 -14.47 25.52 -5.36
N GLY A 225 -13.80 25.64 -4.20
CA GLY A 225 -13.31 26.89 -3.64
C GLY A 225 -14.36 27.73 -2.90
N SER A 226 -15.62 27.27 -2.84
CA SER A 226 -16.66 27.95 -2.05
C SER A 226 -16.56 27.62 -0.56
N PRO A 227 -17.03 28.48 0.35
CA PRO A 227 -16.97 28.19 1.77
C PRO A 227 -17.78 26.94 2.16
N ALA A 228 -17.16 26.05 2.94
CA ALA A 228 -17.76 24.83 3.44
C ALA A 228 -18.68 25.14 4.63
N TYR A 229 -19.95 25.46 4.39
CA TYR A 229 -20.90 25.73 5.47
C TYR A 229 -21.51 24.46 6.09
N LEU A 230 -21.68 24.44 7.40
CA LEU A 230 -22.51 23.43 8.08
C LEU A 230 -23.96 23.60 7.64
N ARG A 231 -24.60 22.49 7.26
CA ARG A 231 -26.00 22.47 6.82
C ARG A 231 -26.86 21.61 7.74
N ASP A 232 -28.10 22.04 7.96
CA ASP A 232 -29.12 21.26 8.70
C ASP A 232 -29.65 20.09 7.85
N GLY A 233 -30.49 19.24 8.45
CA GLY A 233 -31.11 18.10 7.75
C GLY A 233 -32.05 18.47 6.59
N ALA A 234 -32.38 19.76 6.42
CA ALA A 234 -33.14 20.30 5.30
C ALA A 234 -32.24 21.01 4.25
N GLY A 235 -30.92 21.06 4.47
CA GLY A 235 -29.93 21.65 3.57
C GLY A 235 -29.68 23.15 3.76
N ASN A 236 -30.27 23.79 4.77
CA ASN A 236 -30.05 25.22 5.06
C ASN A 236 -28.74 25.43 5.82
N ILE A 237 -28.07 26.57 5.60
CA ILE A 237 -26.85 26.93 6.34
C ILE A 237 -27.20 27.16 7.82
N VAL A 238 -26.42 26.54 8.71
CA VAL A 238 -26.53 26.73 10.16
C VAL A 238 -25.88 28.07 10.55
N ILE A 239 -26.65 28.92 11.24
CA ILE A 239 -26.22 30.22 11.75
C ILE A 239 -26.20 30.17 13.28
N ILE A 240 -25.07 30.53 13.91
CA ILE A 240 -24.94 30.63 15.37
C ILE A 240 -24.37 32.00 15.71
N GLY A 241 -25.03 32.73 16.62
CA GLY A 241 -24.56 34.07 17.02
C GLY A 241 -24.64 35.13 15.92
N GLY A 242 -25.39 34.88 14.86
CA GLY A 242 -25.51 35.78 13.69
C GLY A 242 -24.54 35.47 12.55
N GLU A 243 -23.62 34.53 12.74
CA GLU A 243 -22.63 34.15 11.72
C GLU A 243 -22.85 32.72 11.19
N PRO A 244 -22.58 32.46 9.91
CA PRO A 244 -22.55 31.12 9.35
C PRO A 244 -21.50 30.24 10.02
N VAL A 245 -21.89 29.01 10.36
CA VAL A 245 -20.94 28.01 10.88
C VAL A 245 -20.24 27.35 9.70
N LEU A 246 -18.91 27.39 9.69
CA LEU A 246 -18.08 26.68 8.72
C LEU A 246 -17.76 25.26 9.23
N LEU A 247 -17.75 24.32 8.31
CA LEU A 247 -17.15 23.00 8.50
C LEU A 247 -15.64 23.17 8.52
N ILE A 248 -15.02 22.38 9.40
CA ILE A 248 -13.58 22.14 9.42
C ILE A 248 -13.33 20.79 8.74
N ASP A 249 -12.14 20.58 8.18
CA ASP A 249 -11.72 19.41 7.36
C ASP A 249 -11.90 19.51 5.82
N HIS A 250 -12.00 20.71 5.22
CA HIS A 250 -11.90 20.83 3.75
C HIS A 250 -10.82 21.82 3.30
N PHE A 251 -9.89 21.41 2.44
CA PHE A 251 -8.81 22.30 1.98
C PHE A 251 -9.28 23.38 1.02
N CYS A 252 -8.98 24.63 1.34
CA CYS A 252 -8.97 25.70 0.36
C CYS A 252 -7.71 25.60 -0.50
N PHE A 253 -7.87 25.64 -1.83
CA PHE A 253 -6.77 25.65 -2.77
C PHE A 253 -6.71 27.00 -3.52
N ASP A 254 -5.50 27.44 -3.85
CA ASP A 254 -5.27 28.59 -4.74
C ASP A 254 -5.57 28.24 -6.22
N ALA A 255 -5.39 29.22 -7.11
CA ALA A 255 -5.67 29.04 -8.55
C ALA A 255 -4.73 28.01 -9.22
N GLU A 256 -3.61 27.71 -8.58
CA GLU A 256 -2.59 26.77 -9.02
C GLU A 256 -2.78 25.37 -8.41
N GLY A 257 -3.76 25.18 -7.51
CA GLY A 257 -4.08 23.92 -6.86
C GLY A 257 -3.25 23.61 -5.61
N ASN A 258 -2.56 24.60 -5.03
CA ASN A 258 -1.85 24.44 -3.76
C ASN A 258 -2.74 24.83 -2.58
N PRO A 259 -2.62 24.17 -1.42
CA PRO A 259 -3.41 24.52 -0.26
C PRO A 259 -3.05 25.92 0.26
N ILE A 260 -4.06 26.70 0.64
CA ILE A 260 -3.88 28.07 1.15
C ILE A 260 -3.31 28.01 2.57
N VAL A 261 -2.11 28.55 2.75
CA VAL A 261 -1.43 28.65 4.04
C VAL A 261 -1.92 29.87 4.82
N LEU A 262 -2.38 29.66 6.06
CA LEU A 262 -2.72 30.73 7.00
C LEU A 262 -1.51 31.10 7.86
N GLU A 263 -0.77 30.10 8.35
CA GLU A 263 0.43 30.28 9.15
C GLU A 263 1.44 29.19 8.82
N MET A 264 2.69 29.59 8.56
CA MET A 264 3.75 28.66 8.23
C MET A 264 4.25 27.95 9.49
N GLY A 265 4.38 26.63 9.43
CA GLY A 265 4.99 25.85 10.49
C GLY A 265 6.50 26.06 10.58
N ASP A 266 7.10 25.54 11.65
CA ASP A 266 8.55 25.59 11.88
C ASP A 266 9.25 24.23 11.68
N GLY A 267 8.50 23.21 11.23
CA GLY A 267 8.99 21.85 11.06
C GLY A 267 9.00 21.02 12.34
N THR A 268 8.50 21.58 13.44
CA THR A 268 8.26 20.88 14.71
C THR A 268 6.75 20.76 14.96
N MET A 269 6.37 19.79 15.77
CA MET A 269 4.97 19.51 16.09
C MET A 269 4.84 19.30 17.59
N HIS A 270 3.88 20.00 18.20
CA HIS A 270 3.59 19.94 19.62
C HIS A 270 2.14 19.49 19.84
N PRO A 271 1.87 18.64 20.84
CA PRO A 271 0.51 18.26 21.20
C PRO A 271 -0.30 19.44 21.72
N ASN A 272 -1.62 19.30 21.60
CA ASN A 272 -2.57 20.16 22.28
C ASN A 272 -2.55 19.90 23.79
N PRO A 273 -3.09 20.83 24.61
CA PRO A 273 -3.18 20.66 26.06
C PRO A 273 -3.97 19.42 26.52
N ASP A 274 -4.82 18.85 25.66
CA ASP A 274 -5.57 17.62 25.93
C ASP A 274 -4.79 16.34 25.55
N GLY A 275 -3.51 16.46 25.17
CA GLY A 275 -2.64 15.37 24.76
C GLY A 275 -2.86 14.87 23.34
N THR A 276 -3.78 15.46 22.58
CA THR A 276 -4.00 15.10 21.18
C THR A 276 -2.99 15.78 20.26
N LEU A 277 -2.62 15.12 19.18
CA LEU A 277 -1.81 15.69 18.11
C LEU A 277 -2.23 15.06 16.78
N THR A 278 -2.43 15.88 15.74
CA THR A 278 -2.69 15.36 14.40
C THR A 278 -1.63 15.86 13.44
N VAL A 279 -0.92 14.93 12.81
CA VAL A 279 -0.06 15.22 11.65
C VAL A 279 -0.93 15.09 10.41
N LYS A 280 -1.14 16.18 9.68
CA LYS A 280 -1.92 16.19 8.42
C LYS A 280 -1.00 16.31 7.20
N ASN A 281 -1.58 16.11 6.02
CA ASN A 281 -0.98 16.41 4.72
C ASN A 281 0.25 15.58 4.36
N ILE A 282 0.42 14.41 4.95
CA ILE A 282 1.55 13.53 4.62
C ILE A 282 1.19 12.59 3.48
N ALA A 283 2.20 12.00 2.83
CA ALA A 283 1.94 10.95 1.85
C ALA A 283 1.39 9.68 2.55
N PRO A 284 0.59 8.86 1.87
CA PRO A 284 0.26 7.53 2.38
C PRO A 284 1.51 6.67 2.52
N GLY A 285 1.63 5.92 3.62
CA GLY A 285 2.82 5.13 3.87
C GLY A 285 2.95 4.60 5.29
N LYS A 286 4.17 4.16 5.61
CA LYS A 286 4.59 3.78 6.96
C LYS A 286 5.45 4.90 7.54
N TYR A 287 5.14 5.32 8.76
CA TYR A 287 5.87 6.33 9.50
C TYR A 287 6.28 5.81 10.87
N GLY A 288 7.44 6.24 11.35
CA GLY A 288 7.85 6.11 12.73
C GLY A 288 7.48 7.36 13.52
N VAL A 289 6.74 7.20 14.60
CA VAL A 289 6.34 8.29 15.51
C VAL A 289 7.20 8.23 16.76
N VAL A 290 7.96 9.29 17.00
CA VAL A 290 8.81 9.46 18.18
C VAL A 290 8.36 10.69 18.95
N ILE A 291 7.97 10.49 20.21
CA ILE A 291 7.60 11.60 21.10
C ILE A 291 8.75 11.84 22.07
N ILE A 292 9.22 13.09 22.11
CA ILE A 292 10.30 13.56 22.96
C ILE A 292 9.68 14.36 24.12
N PRO A 293 9.80 13.89 25.37
CA PRO A 293 9.34 14.67 26.52
C PRO A 293 10.24 15.89 26.76
N PRO A 294 9.73 16.92 27.46
CA PRO A 294 10.54 18.07 27.83
C PRO A 294 11.68 17.68 28.76
N THR A 295 12.85 18.29 28.56
CA THR A 295 13.99 18.17 29.47
C THR A 295 13.81 19.19 30.60
N ASN A 296 13.29 18.77 31.75
CA ASN A 296 13.23 19.65 32.92
C ASN A 296 14.55 19.54 33.72
N PRO A 297 15.35 20.61 33.85
CA PRO A 297 16.57 20.60 34.64
C PRO A 297 16.36 20.34 36.14
N ASP A 298 15.14 20.54 36.67
CA ASP A 298 14.80 20.32 38.07
C ASP A 298 14.26 18.90 38.37
N ASP A 299 14.03 18.08 37.34
CA ASP A 299 13.40 16.77 37.47
C ASP A 299 14.47 15.66 37.31
N ASN A 300 15.00 15.15 38.43
CA ASN A 300 16.16 14.25 38.44
C ASN A 300 15.95 12.89 37.73
N ILE A 301 14.71 12.54 37.36
CA ILE A 301 14.40 11.27 36.65
C ILE A 301 13.54 11.49 35.38
N GLY A 302 12.89 12.66 35.24
CA GLY A 302 12.15 13.05 34.03
C GLY A 302 11.01 12.10 33.62
N TRP A 303 10.35 12.43 32.51
CA TRP A 303 9.32 11.59 31.92
C TRP A 303 9.92 10.31 31.32
N GLN A 304 9.31 9.17 31.65
CA GLN A 304 9.70 7.87 31.13
C GLN A 304 8.62 7.33 30.22
N GLN A 305 9.01 6.90 29.02
CA GLN A 305 8.13 6.17 28.13
C GLN A 305 7.95 4.73 28.65
N THR A 306 6.72 4.33 28.97
CA THR A 306 6.47 3.08 29.71
C THR A 306 6.40 1.84 28.82
N SER A 307 5.92 1.95 27.56
CA SER A 307 5.90 0.83 26.61
C SER A 307 5.81 1.25 25.14
N THR A 308 6.23 0.31 24.29
CA THR A 308 5.85 0.16 22.88
C THR A 308 5.54 -1.32 22.63
N ILE A 309 4.69 -1.62 21.65
CA ILE A 309 4.50 -3.01 21.22
C ILE A 309 5.76 -3.55 20.54
N GLU A 310 6.58 -2.65 19.98
CA GLU A 310 7.81 -2.95 19.23
C GLU A 310 9.08 -3.01 20.11
N GLY A 311 9.00 -2.64 21.39
CA GLY A 311 10.16 -2.58 22.30
C GLY A 311 11.18 -1.48 21.97
N SER A 312 10.82 -0.53 21.10
CA SER A 312 11.67 0.61 20.69
C SER A 312 11.10 1.97 21.14
N LYS A 313 11.81 3.07 20.86
CA LYS A 313 11.27 4.45 21.04
C LYS A 313 10.30 4.88 19.95
N VAL A 314 10.26 4.14 18.85
CA VAL A 314 9.41 4.40 17.69
C VAL A 314 8.13 3.58 17.86
N ILE A 315 6.98 4.20 17.59
CA ILE A 315 5.74 3.50 17.25
C ILE A 315 5.50 3.67 15.77
N ASP A 316 5.20 2.57 15.09
CA ASP A 316 4.90 2.63 13.68
C ASP A 316 3.43 2.98 13.43
N ALA A 317 3.18 3.86 12.46
CA ALA A 317 1.85 4.18 11.95
C ALA A 317 1.77 3.91 10.45
N TRP A 318 0.75 3.17 10.04
CA TRP A 318 0.44 2.90 8.63
C TRP A 318 -0.81 3.68 8.28
N VAL A 319 -0.68 4.58 7.31
CA VAL A 319 -1.77 5.48 6.94
C VAL A 319 -2.04 5.41 5.45
N LYS A 320 -3.32 5.37 5.11
CA LYS A 320 -3.83 5.34 3.74
C LYS A 320 -4.24 6.73 3.27
N ALA A 321 -4.29 6.89 1.95
CA ALA A 321 -4.84 8.09 1.34
C ALA A 321 -6.27 8.32 1.82
N ASN A 322 -6.58 9.55 2.23
CA ASN A 322 -7.91 9.96 2.69
C ASN A 322 -8.46 9.14 3.89
N GLU A 323 -7.57 8.58 4.71
CA GLU A 323 -7.99 7.88 5.93
C GLU A 323 -8.52 8.87 6.99
N PRO A 324 -9.62 8.56 7.70
CA PRO A 324 -10.13 9.41 8.78
C PRO A 324 -9.10 9.56 9.91
N PRO A 325 -9.24 10.53 10.83
CA PRO A 325 -8.31 10.74 11.95
C PRO A 325 -8.49 9.69 13.07
N VAL A 326 -8.92 8.49 12.72
CA VAL A 326 -9.12 7.36 13.62
C VAL A 326 -8.70 6.08 12.90
N PHE A 327 -8.14 5.16 13.68
CA PHE A 327 -7.70 3.85 13.27
C PHE A 327 -8.42 2.78 14.09
N VAL A 328 -8.65 1.61 13.48
CA VAL A 328 -9.22 0.44 14.15
C VAL A 328 -8.32 -0.74 13.83
N GLU A 329 -7.48 -1.14 14.79
CA GLU A 329 -6.79 -2.44 14.72
C GLU A 329 -7.70 -3.54 15.26
N PHE A 330 -8.18 -3.35 16.49
CA PHE A 330 -9.11 -4.23 17.20
C PHE A 330 -10.02 -3.38 18.12
N GLY A 331 -11.31 -3.73 18.21
CA GLY A 331 -12.23 -3.05 19.11
C GLY A 331 -12.74 -1.70 18.58
N LEU A 332 -12.83 -0.70 19.46
CA LEU A 332 -13.40 0.61 19.14
C LEU A 332 -12.39 1.48 18.35
N PRO A 333 -12.87 2.38 17.46
CA PRO A 333 -12.01 3.35 16.81
C PRO A 333 -11.26 4.22 17.81
N GLY A 334 -9.97 4.40 17.57
CA GLY A 334 -9.07 5.20 18.40
C GLY A 334 -8.02 5.94 17.57
N PRO A 335 -7.08 6.62 18.24
CA PRO A 335 -5.94 7.26 17.57
C PRO A 335 -5.08 6.23 16.82
N HIS A 336 -4.38 6.67 15.76
CA HIS A 336 -3.40 5.84 15.08
C HIS A 336 -2.24 5.46 16.00
N VAL A 337 -1.84 6.39 16.88
CA VAL A 337 -0.78 6.19 17.86
C VAL A 337 -1.24 6.60 19.24
N CYS A 338 -1.17 5.68 20.19
CA CYS A 338 -1.35 5.96 21.61
C CYS A 338 0.02 5.93 22.29
N ARG A 339 0.37 7.02 22.99
CA ARG A 339 1.70 7.18 23.56
C ARG A 339 1.65 7.48 25.05
N ARG A 340 2.44 6.69 25.78
CA ARG A 340 2.39 6.60 27.24
C ARG A 340 3.63 7.14 27.89
N PHE A 341 3.42 7.94 28.92
CA PHE A 341 4.49 8.46 29.76
C PHE A 341 4.08 8.35 31.23
N CYS A 342 5.04 8.05 32.09
CA CYS A 342 4.89 8.21 33.53
C CYS A 342 5.99 9.14 34.05
N LYS A 343 5.69 9.85 35.14
CA LYS A 343 6.72 10.49 35.94
C LYS A 343 7.25 9.48 36.95
N SER A 344 8.55 9.47 37.17
CA SER A 344 9.09 8.75 38.30
C SER A 344 8.71 9.51 39.58
N TYR A 345 7.94 8.86 40.46
CA TYR A 345 7.64 9.41 41.77
C TYR A 345 8.93 9.45 42.61
N SER A 346 9.30 10.63 43.12
CA SER A 346 10.36 10.79 44.13
C SER A 346 9.91 10.34 45.50
#